data_AF-A0A956A7T9-F1
#
_entry.id   AF-A0A956A7T9-F1
#
_cell.length_a   1.000
_cell.length_b   1.000
_cell.length_c   1.000
_cell.angle_alpha   90.00
_cell.angle_beta   90.00
_cell.angle_gamma   90.00
#
_symmetry.space_group_name_H-M   'P 1'
#
loop_
_entity.id
_entity.type
_entity.pdbx_description
1 polymer ?
#
loop_
_entity_poly.entity_id
_entity_poly.type
_entity_poly.pdbx_seq_one_letter_code
_entity_poly.pdbx_strand_id
1 'polypeptide(L)'
;LFQMNGGIKQASGDEGKESKGLVFDPKFFFSIAKALLIGDALNVLGYRLRPYEVVDGATDAALTEAKKIIYDAMRAQRNVVVALVKARRVLAKVELDRLRTKPKSALLGEFWAMTTEGDGSYQMQRFLEGEGSEVEIQTVTQWILYMCWEALRDTLHRQTLREDDKARKGLAGKNAWKKQLMLRAGDKVLRGLFGSMANLVGLHGYKLPDIQELADISEAHYNHDLRGGEAFLEVGKLIMNAAKAKVNMTVSIKPFGCMPSSGVSDGVQGAITELYPEAIFLPIETTGDGAVNVYSRVQMMLFKAKQRAQREVDEALDAYGMTMEEVTAFVQKVPLLNHPLFKAPHRWASTTADTVELVGTLKHPLQGAKRWLAHARRPTPYRDARAKVKARTATATA
;
A
#
# COMPACT_ATOMS: atom_id res chain seq x y z
N LEU A 1 10.13 30.23 26.96
CA LEU A 1 10.61 30.34 25.56
C LEU A 1 11.17 28.99 25.14
N PHE A 2 10.51 28.32 24.20
CA PHE A 2 10.87 26.99 23.70
C PHE A 2 12.21 27.04 22.93
N GLN A 3 13.28 26.48 23.47
CA GLN A 3 14.50 26.19 22.71
C GLN A 3 14.26 24.94 21.85
N MET A 4 13.75 25.12 20.63
CA MET A 4 13.63 24.08 19.60
C MET A 4 14.92 23.91 18.76
N ASN A 5 16.08 24.29 19.29
CA ASN A 5 17.37 24.22 18.58
C ASN A 5 18.30 23.10 19.06
N GLY A 6 17.95 22.38 20.14
CA GLY A 6 18.75 21.24 20.60
C GLY A 6 18.35 19.98 19.87
N GLY A 7 19.19 19.51 18.94
CA GLY A 7 19.03 18.17 18.35
C GLY A 7 19.17 17.06 19.39
N ILE A 8 18.94 15.80 18.98
CA ILE A 8 19.19 14.64 19.85
C ILE A 8 20.68 14.60 20.19
N LYS A 9 21.03 14.60 21.50
CA LYS A 9 22.42 14.48 21.97
C LYS A 9 23.06 13.21 21.38
N GLN A 10 24.11 13.38 20.60
CA GLN A 10 24.90 12.28 20.05
C GLN A 10 25.95 11.84 21.09
N ALA A 11 26.24 10.54 21.16
CA ALA A 11 27.23 9.98 22.07
C ALA A 11 28.69 10.38 21.74
N SER A 12 28.92 11.03 20.60
CA SER A 12 30.21 11.59 20.19
C SER A 12 30.42 12.97 20.81
N GLY A 13 31.01 12.99 22.01
CA GLY A 13 31.74 14.10 22.64
C GLY A 13 31.31 15.52 22.28
N ASP A 14 30.38 16.09 23.04
CA ASP A 14 30.17 17.54 23.12
C ASP A 14 31.29 18.18 23.97
N GLU A 15 32.46 18.39 23.37
CA GLU A 15 33.44 19.38 23.86
C GLU A 15 33.74 20.37 22.73
N GLY A 16 33.00 21.48 22.72
CA GLY A 16 33.22 22.61 21.82
C GLY A 16 32.07 22.85 20.85
N LYS A 17 31.75 24.14 20.64
CA LYS A 17 30.59 24.71 19.92
C LYS A 17 30.40 24.34 18.44
N GLU A 18 30.95 23.24 17.94
CA GLU A 18 30.69 22.72 16.61
C GLU A 18 30.52 21.20 16.66
N SER A 19 29.27 20.75 16.61
CA SER A 19 28.95 19.35 16.36
C SER A 19 29.49 18.96 14.98
N LYS A 20 30.64 18.28 14.91
CA LYS A 20 31.27 17.77 13.67
C LYS A 20 30.50 16.60 13.02
N GLY A 21 29.28 16.32 13.47
CA GLY A 21 28.44 15.22 13.03
C GLY A 21 27.11 15.66 12.40
N LEU A 22 26.26 14.69 12.10
CA LEU A 22 24.89 14.92 11.63
C LEU A 22 24.08 15.68 12.68
N VAL A 23 23.68 16.92 12.40
CA VAL A 23 22.84 17.69 13.33
C VAL A 23 21.40 17.20 13.23
N PHE A 24 20.93 16.48 14.24
CA PHE A 24 19.55 15.97 14.33
C PHE A 24 18.55 17.07 14.76
N ASP A 25 18.44 18.15 13.99
CA ASP A 25 17.51 19.25 14.23
C ASP A 25 16.13 19.00 13.58
N PRO A 26 15.10 19.82 13.86
CA PRO A 26 13.80 19.68 13.20
C PRO A 26 13.88 19.77 11.67
N LYS A 27 14.79 20.59 11.11
CA LYS A 27 14.95 20.74 9.65
C LYS A 27 15.43 19.44 9.01
N PHE A 28 16.33 18.72 9.67
CA PHE A 28 16.83 17.41 9.28
C PHE A 28 15.68 16.40 9.21
N PHE A 29 14.89 16.27 10.29
CA PHE A 29 13.74 15.35 10.32
C PHE A 29 12.65 15.73 9.30
N PHE A 30 12.37 17.02 9.10
CA PHE A 30 11.44 17.46 8.06
C PHE A 30 11.97 17.14 6.65
N SER A 31 13.28 17.18 6.44
CA SER A 31 13.89 16.82 5.16
C SER A 31 13.81 15.32 4.89
N ILE A 32 14.06 14.48 5.90
CA ILE A 32 13.85 13.02 5.82
C ILE A 32 12.38 12.71 5.55
N ALA A 33 11.46 13.29 6.32
CA ALA A 33 10.02 13.05 6.14
C ALA A 33 9.59 13.40 4.71
N LYS A 34 9.98 14.58 4.19
CA LYS A 34 9.71 14.95 2.80
C LYS A 34 10.28 13.94 1.80
N ALA A 35 11.53 13.51 1.97
CA ALA A 35 12.18 12.55 1.08
C ALA A 35 11.44 11.20 1.08
N LEU A 36 11.04 10.70 2.25
CA LEU A 36 10.29 9.45 2.39
C LEU A 36 8.92 9.53 1.70
N LEU A 37 8.14 10.59 1.96
CA LEU A 37 6.82 10.77 1.37
C LEU A 37 6.87 10.87 -0.17
N ILE A 38 7.87 11.60 -0.69
CA ILE A 38 8.06 11.74 -2.14
C ILE A 38 8.57 10.42 -2.74
N GLY A 39 9.48 9.74 -2.07
CA GLY A 39 10.00 8.44 -2.49
C GLY A 39 8.91 7.39 -2.60
N ASP A 40 8.03 7.28 -1.60
CA ASP A 40 6.86 6.40 -1.64
C ASP A 40 5.97 6.71 -2.84
N ALA A 41 5.64 7.98 -3.08
CA ALA A 41 4.80 8.38 -4.20
C ALA A 41 5.42 8.03 -5.57
N LEU A 42 6.75 8.21 -5.71
CA LEU A 42 7.48 7.84 -6.92
C LEU A 42 7.52 6.33 -7.13
N ASN A 43 7.75 5.54 -6.06
CA ASN A 43 7.78 4.09 -6.15
C ASN A 43 6.41 3.54 -6.58
N VAL A 44 5.33 4.01 -5.95
CA VAL A 44 3.95 3.64 -6.33
C VAL A 44 3.65 4.03 -7.79
N LEU A 45 4.11 5.19 -8.25
CA LEU A 45 3.99 5.56 -9.67
C LEU A 45 4.77 4.60 -10.56
N GLY A 46 6.01 4.27 -10.20
CA GLY A 46 6.83 3.31 -10.93
C GLY A 46 6.11 1.98 -11.16
N TYR A 47 5.60 1.36 -10.10
CA TYR A 47 4.88 0.09 -10.21
C TYR A 47 3.55 0.18 -11.00
N ARG A 48 2.96 1.37 -11.15
CA ARG A 48 1.74 1.61 -11.96
C ARG A 48 2.01 1.88 -13.43
N LEU A 49 3.23 2.30 -13.76
CA LEU A 49 3.64 2.68 -15.12
C LEU A 49 4.39 1.53 -15.79
N ARG A 50 5.43 1.01 -15.12
CA ARG A 50 6.37 0.02 -15.67
C ARG A 50 5.71 -1.21 -16.29
N PRO A 51 4.69 -1.86 -15.69
CA PRO A 51 4.07 -3.07 -16.26
C PRO A 51 3.36 -2.84 -17.61
N TYR A 52 3.05 -1.59 -17.92
CA TYR A 52 2.31 -1.19 -19.12
C TYR A 52 3.16 -0.37 -20.08
N GLU A 53 4.46 -0.18 -19.84
CA GLU A 53 5.28 0.62 -20.73
C GLU A 53 5.39 -0.02 -22.12
N VAL A 54 5.34 0.82 -23.15
CA VAL A 54 5.45 0.36 -24.55
C VAL A 54 6.92 0.09 -24.89
N VAL A 55 7.82 0.95 -24.41
CA VAL A 55 9.27 0.84 -24.59
C VAL A 55 9.88 0.38 -23.27
N ASP A 56 10.54 -0.77 -23.30
CA ASP A 56 11.19 -1.37 -22.13
C ASP A 56 12.22 -0.40 -21.51
N GLY A 57 12.14 -0.21 -20.20
CA GLY A 57 13.01 0.69 -19.44
C GLY A 57 12.64 2.18 -19.50
N ALA A 58 11.60 2.58 -20.25
CA ALA A 58 11.19 3.98 -20.35
C ALA A 58 10.75 4.55 -18.99
N THR A 59 10.06 3.77 -18.18
CA THR A 59 9.64 4.15 -16.82
C THR A 59 10.84 4.33 -15.91
N ASP A 60 11.85 3.45 -15.98
CA ASP A 60 13.04 3.54 -15.14
C ASP A 60 13.91 4.75 -15.51
N ALA A 61 14.01 5.08 -16.81
CA ALA A 61 14.65 6.30 -17.27
C ALA A 61 13.92 7.56 -16.75
N ALA A 62 12.59 7.59 -16.89
CA ALA A 62 11.76 8.70 -16.41
C ALA A 62 11.83 8.86 -14.88
N LEU A 63 11.83 7.76 -14.12
CA LEU A 63 12.00 7.77 -12.67
C LEU A 63 13.39 8.27 -12.26
N THR A 64 14.43 7.87 -12.97
CA THR A 64 15.81 8.32 -12.70
C THR A 64 15.93 9.84 -12.90
N GLU A 65 15.39 10.36 -14.00
CA GLU A 65 15.36 11.80 -14.25
C GLU A 65 14.50 12.54 -13.20
N ALA A 66 13.31 12.04 -12.89
CA ALA A 66 12.43 12.62 -11.88
C ALA A 66 13.11 12.67 -10.50
N LYS A 67 13.75 11.57 -10.08
CA LYS A 67 14.52 11.48 -8.83
C LYS A 67 15.66 12.51 -8.82
N LYS A 68 16.39 12.65 -9.93
CA LYS A 68 17.47 13.65 -10.06
C LYS A 68 16.95 15.08 -9.91
N ILE A 69 15.84 15.44 -10.57
CA ILE A 69 15.22 16.77 -10.46
C ILE A 69 14.87 17.11 -9.00
N ILE A 70 14.28 16.15 -8.29
CA ILE A 70 13.87 16.31 -6.90
C ILE A 70 15.09 16.38 -5.98
N TYR A 71 16.07 15.48 -6.19
CA TYR A 71 17.33 15.47 -5.45
C TYR A 71 18.07 16.81 -5.58
N ASP A 72 18.26 17.32 -6.80
CA ASP A 72 18.95 18.58 -7.04
C ASP A 72 18.23 19.75 -6.36
N ALA A 73 16.88 19.73 -6.36
CA ALA A 73 16.09 20.73 -5.66
C ALA A 73 16.24 20.64 -4.12
N MET A 74 16.21 19.44 -3.55
CA MET A 74 16.38 19.24 -2.10
C MET A 74 17.80 19.58 -1.66
N ARG A 75 18.82 19.16 -2.41
CA ARG A 75 20.23 19.44 -2.14
C ARG A 75 20.52 20.94 -2.18
N ALA A 76 20.00 21.64 -3.19
CA ALA A 76 20.16 23.09 -3.32
C ALA A 76 19.13 23.90 -2.51
N GLN A 77 18.31 23.26 -1.66
CA GLN A 77 17.26 23.89 -0.85
C GLN A 77 16.29 24.78 -1.66
N ARG A 78 15.98 24.35 -2.89
CA ARG A 78 15.03 25.02 -3.80
C ARG A 78 13.60 24.55 -3.52
N ASN A 79 12.63 25.21 -4.18
CA ASN A 79 11.23 24.89 -4.04
C ASN A 79 10.91 23.48 -4.58
N VAL A 80 10.62 22.55 -3.65
CA VAL A 80 10.29 21.15 -3.95
C VAL A 80 8.99 21.02 -4.75
N VAL A 81 8.00 21.90 -4.56
CA VAL A 81 6.73 21.85 -5.32
C VAL A 81 7.00 22.02 -6.81
N VAL A 82 7.86 22.96 -7.18
CA VAL A 82 8.27 23.17 -8.57
C VAL A 82 8.99 21.94 -9.12
N ALA A 83 9.84 21.31 -8.31
CA ALA A 83 10.55 20.09 -8.68
C ALA A 83 9.58 18.91 -8.91
N LEU A 84 8.58 18.73 -8.04
CA LEU A 84 7.55 17.70 -8.20
C LEU A 84 6.71 17.90 -9.46
N VAL A 85 6.33 19.14 -9.78
CA VAL A 85 5.60 19.45 -11.03
C VAL A 85 6.47 19.17 -12.26
N LYS A 86 7.78 19.46 -12.21
CA LYS A 86 8.71 19.11 -13.29
C LYS A 86 8.85 17.58 -13.42
N ALA A 87 9.03 16.86 -12.33
CA ALA A 87 9.08 15.39 -12.30
C ALA A 87 7.79 14.77 -12.86
N ARG A 88 6.62 15.31 -12.49
CA ARG A 88 5.32 14.90 -13.06
C ARG A 88 5.30 15.00 -14.58
N ARG A 89 5.84 16.07 -15.16
CA ARG A 89 5.90 16.26 -16.62
C ARG A 89 6.83 15.27 -17.31
N VAL A 90 7.87 14.80 -16.64
CA VAL A 90 8.75 13.74 -17.15
C VAL A 90 7.99 12.42 -17.16
N LEU A 91 7.37 12.04 -16.03
CA LEU A 91 6.60 10.80 -15.90
C LEU A 91 5.38 10.75 -16.84
N ALA A 92 4.76 11.90 -17.14
CA ALA A 92 3.63 12.01 -18.07
C ALA A 92 4.00 11.77 -19.54
N LYS A 93 5.29 11.63 -19.89
CA LYS A 93 5.73 11.32 -21.26
C LYS A 93 5.94 9.83 -21.52
N VAL A 94 5.87 8.99 -20.49
CA VAL A 94 6.03 7.55 -20.64
C VAL A 94 4.84 6.99 -21.42
N GLU A 95 5.08 6.40 -22.57
CA GLU A 95 4.03 5.78 -23.38
C GLU A 95 3.60 4.45 -22.74
N LEU A 96 2.28 4.29 -22.55
CA LEU A 96 1.69 3.12 -21.89
C LEU A 96 0.62 2.46 -22.74
N ASP A 97 0.55 1.14 -22.66
CA ASP A 97 -0.54 0.32 -23.16
C ASP A 97 -1.26 -0.37 -21.98
N ARG A 98 -2.24 0.34 -21.40
CA ARG A 98 -3.04 -0.13 -20.26
C ARG A 98 -4.10 -1.17 -20.65
N LEU A 99 -4.27 -1.44 -21.94
CA LEU A 99 -5.22 -2.44 -22.43
C LEU A 99 -4.61 -3.84 -22.53
N ARG A 100 -3.31 -3.98 -22.31
CA ARG A 100 -2.68 -5.28 -22.02
C ARG A 100 -3.16 -5.79 -20.67
N THR A 101 -3.94 -6.87 -20.66
CA THR A 101 -4.39 -7.49 -19.42
C THR A 101 -3.19 -7.97 -18.59
N LYS A 102 -3.02 -7.36 -17.42
CA LYS A 102 -1.99 -7.73 -16.44
C LYS A 102 -2.66 -8.00 -15.09
N PRO A 103 -2.29 -9.07 -14.37
CA PRO A 103 -2.69 -9.24 -12.98
C PRO A 103 -2.04 -8.18 -12.10
N LYS A 104 -2.71 -7.83 -11.01
CA LYS A 104 -2.13 -7.05 -9.92
C LYS A 104 -1.76 -7.98 -8.77
N SER A 105 -0.53 -7.87 -8.28
CA SER A 105 0.00 -8.67 -7.18
C SER A 105 0.38 -7.75 -6.01
N ALA A 106 -0.24 -7.95 -4.85
CA ALA A 106 0.18 -7.29 -3.63
C ALA A 106 1.40 -8.00 -3.05
N LEU A 107 2.43 -7.24 -2.68
CA LEU A 107 3.52 -7.72 -1.84
C LEU A 107 3.25 -7.28 -0.40
N LEU A 108 3.10 -8.26 0.49
CA LEU A 108 2.92 -8.12 1.93
C LEU A 108 4.07 -8.80 2.69
N GLY A 109 4.04 -8.74 4.02
CA GLY A 109 4.97 -9.48 4.88
C GLY A 109 5.81 -8.55 5.77
N GLU A 110 7.12 -8.78 5.81
CA GLU A 110 8.03 -8.00 6.62
C GLU A 110 8.40 -6.68 5.91
N PHE A 111 8.35 -5.57 6.66
CA PHE A 111 8.39 -4.21 6.11
C PHE A 111 9.65 -3.96 5.28
N TRP A 112 10.83 -4.45 5.70
CA TRP A 112 12.08 -4.21 5.00
C TRP A 112 12.18 -5.07 3.75
N ALA A 113 11.89 -6.37 3.84
CA ALA A 113 11.94 -7.29 2.70
C ALA A 113 10.98 -6.85 1.58
N MET A 114 9.78 -6.42 1.92
CA MET A 114 8.78 -6.03 0.91
C MET A 114 9.00 -4.63 0.31
N THR A 115 9.67 -3.72 1.02
CA THR A 115 9.91 -2.34 0.54
C THR A 115 11.23 -2.19 -0.21
N THR A 116 12.16 -3.13 -0.02
CA THR A 116 13.44 -3.13 -0.71
C THR A 116 13.42 -4.04 -1.93
N GLU A 117 13.82 -3.50 -3.09
CA GLU A 117 14.07 -4.25 -4.32
C GLU A 117 15.46 -4.91 -4.25
N GLY A 118 15.67 -5.76 -3.24
CA GLY A 118 16.98 -6.38 -2.95
C GLY A 118 16.92 -7.90 -2.90
N ASP A 119 18.09 -8.52 -2.69
CA ASP A 119 18.20 -9.98 -2.64
C ASP A 119 17.49 -10.60 -1.43
N GLY A 120 17.30 -9.82 -0.36
CA GLY A 120 16.54 -10.25 0.83
C GLY A 120 15.07 -10.59 0.56
N SER A 121 14.54 -10.17 -0.60
CA SER A 121 13.21 -10.51 -1.11
C SER A 121 13.25 -11.27 -2.44
N TYR A 122 14.41 -11.77 -2.86
CA TYR A 122 14.64 -12.33 -4.20
C TYR A 122 14.25 -11.37 -5.34
N GLN A 123 14.42 -10.06 -5.13
CA GLN A 123 14.05 -9.03 -6.10
C GLN A 123 12.60 -9.19 -6.59
N MET A 124 11.69 -9.62 -5.70
CA MET A 124 10.34 -10.09 -6.06
C MET A 124 9.53 -9.05 -6.85
N GLN A 125 9.71 -7.76 -6.56
CA GLN A 125 9.06 -6.67 -7.28
C GLN A 125 9.42 -6.76 -8.77
N ARG A 126 10.72 -6.79 -9.08
CA ARG A 126 11.24 -6.85 -10.45
C ARG A 126 10.92 -8.17 -11.13
N PHE A 127 10.98 -9.27 -10.39
CA PHE A 127 10.59 -10.58 -10.90
C PHE A 127 9.10 -10.60 -11.33
N LEU A 128 8.20 -10.16 -10.46
CA LEU A 128 6.76 -10.10 -10.76
C LEU A 128 6.46 -9.17 -11.96
N GLU A 129 7.13 -8.02 -12.04
CA GLU A 129 6.98 -7.10 -13.17
C GLU A 129 7.49 -7.72 -14.48
N GLY A 130 8.64 -8.38 -14.47
CA GLY A 130 9.20 -9.11 -15.62
C GLY A 130 8.28 -10.24 -16.08
N GLU A 131 7.58 -10.89 -15.14
CA GLU A 131 6.55 -11.88 -15.43
C GLU A 131 5.20 -11.25 -15.86
N GLY A 132 5.11 -9.93 -15.96
CA GLY A 132 3.95 -9.20 -16.42
C GLY A 132 2.87 -8.96 -15.37
N SER A 133 3.26 -8.75 -14.10
CA SER A 133 2.35 -8.32 -13.04
C SER A 133 2.52 -6.83 -12.75
N GLU A 134 1.41 -6.14 -12.49
CA GLU A 134 1.44 -4.88 -11.74
C GLU A 134 1.69 -5.19 -10.27
N VAL A 135 2.63 -4.50 -9.63
CA VAL A 135 3.00 -4.74 -8.23
C VAL A 135 2.39 -3.66 -7.34
N GLU A 136 1.82 -4.06 -6.21
CA GLU A 136 1.34 -3.15 -5.17
C GLU A 136 2.06 -3.44 -3.86
N ILE A 137 2.87 -2.49 -3.38
CA ILE A 137 3.60 -2.61 -2.12
C ILE A 137 2.96 -1.77 -1.02
N GLN A 138 3.32 -2.08 0.23
CA GLN A 138 3.09 -1.17 1.35
C GLN A 138 4.12 -0.04 1.33
N THR A 139 3.66 1.18 1.54
CA THR A 139 4.53 2.35 1.61
C THR A 139 5.15 2.51 2.99
N VAL A 140 6.30 3.16 3.09
CA VAL A 140 6.90 3.50 4.40
C VAL A 140 5.97 4.43 5.18
N THR A 141 5.26 5.33 4.48
CA THR A 141 4.21 6.17 5.04
C THR A 141 3.13 5.35 5.73
N GLN A 142 2.70 4.24 5.13
CA GLN A 142 1.74 3.34 5.75
C GLN A 142 2.30 2.71 7.03
N TRP A 143 3.55 2.31 7.03
CA TRP A 143 4.19 1.77 8.23
C TRP A 143 4.24 2.80 9.36
N ILE A 144 4.53 4.07 9.07
CA ILE A 144 4.45 5.16 10.06
C ILE A 144 3.02 5.33 10.59
N LEU A 145 2.01 5.27 9.72
CA LEU A 145 0.59 5.31 10.16
C LEU A 145 0.26 4.13 11.08
N TYR A 146 0.79 2.95 10.79
CA TYR A 146 0.66 1.78 11.66
C TYR A 146 1.30 2.01 13.04
N MET A 147 2.51 2.59 13.10
CA MET A 147 3.13 2.96 14.37
C MET A 147 2.31 4.00 15.15
N CYS A 148 1.71 4.97 14.46
CA CYS A 148 0.80 5.93 15.09
C CYS A 148 -0.44 5.25 15.67
N TRP A 149 -1.02 4.30 14.93
CA TRP A 149 -2.16 3.50 15.38
C TRP A 149 -1.80 2.64 16.59
N GLU A 150 -0.66 1.94 16.55
CA GLU A 150 -0.16 1.12 17.66
C GLU A 150 0.03 1.98 18.91
N ALA A 151 0.69 3.15 18.77
CA ALA A 151 0.88 4.08 19.89
C ALA A 151 -0.44 4.60 20.45
N LEU A 152 -1.47 4.77 19.61
CA LEU A 152 -2.80 5.21 20.02
C LEU A 152 -3.52 4.10 20.80
N ARG A 153 -3.52 2.87 20.26
CA ARG A 153 -4.11 1.69 20.92
C ARG A 153 -3.46 1.42 22.27
N ASP A 154 -2.14 1.44 22.32
CA ASP A 154 -1.37 1.31 23.56
C ASP A 154 -1.75 2.38 24.59
N THR A 155 -1.98 3.61 24.13
CA THR A 155 -2.38 4.70 25.03
C THR A 155 -3.80 4.47 25.56
N LEU A 156 -4.73 3.99 24.73
CA LEU A 156 -6.09 3.63 25.15
C LEU A 156 -6.08 2.48 26.17
N HIS A 157 -5.32 1.41 25.93
CA HIS A 157 -5.24 0.27 26.84
C HIS A 157 -4.57 0.64 28.16
N ARG A 158 -3.53 1.48 28.14
CA ARG A 158 -2.83 1.90 29.36
C ARG A 158 -3.56 2.99 30.15
N GLN A 159 -4.56 3.66 29.57
CA GLN A 159 -5.33 4.69 30.29
C GLN A 159 -6.11 4.13 31.48
N THR A 160 -6.50 2.85 31.42
CA THR A 160 -7.18 2.15 32.50
C THR A 160 -6.21 1.58 33.53
N LEU A 161 -4.91 1.50 33.19
CA LEU A 161 -3.86 1.17 34.13
C LEU A 161 -3.57 2.44 34.94
N ARG A 162 -3.70 2.36 36.27
CA ARG A 162 -3.46 3.47 37.21
C ARG A 162 -2.02 3.99 37.09
N GLU A 163 -1.64 4.97 37.92
CA GLU A 163 -0.27 5.50 38.03
C GLU A 163 0.81 4.45 38.36
N ASP A 164 0.40 3.20 38.57
CA ASP A 164 1.24 2.03 38.83
C ASP A 164 2.02 1.52 37.60
N ASP A 165 1.68 1.96 36.37
CA ASP A 165 2.46 1.61 35.17
C ASP A 165 3.78 2.42 35.10
N LYS A 166 4.80 1.90 35.80
CA LYS A 166 6.19 2.40 35.79
C LYS A 166 7.00 1.93 34.56
N ALA A 167 6.39 1.26 33.59
CA ALA A 167 7.12 0.82 32.40
C ALA A 167 7.62 2.01 31.57
N ARG A 168 8.63 1.78 30.73
CA ARG A 168 9.22 2.81 29.84
C ARG A 168 8.17 3.55 28.97
N LYS A 169 7.11 2.84 28.55
CA LYS A 169 5.99 3.37 27.75
C LYS A 169 4.76 3.75 28.60
N GLY A 170 4.89 3.73 29.93
CA GLY A 170 3.84 4.05 30.87
C GLY A 170 3.31 5.49 30.75
N LEU A 171 2.10 5.67 31.28
CA LEU A 171 1.37 6.94 31.26
C LEU A 171 1.45 7.72 32.56
N ALA A 172 2.17 7.22 33.58
CA ALA A 172 2.40 7.96 34.83
C ALA A 172 2.94 9.38 34.55
N GLY A 173 2.28 10.39 35.12
CA GLY A 173 2.60 11.81 34.92
C GLY A 173 2.34 12.36 33.51
N LYS A 174 1.72 11.60 32.60
CA LYS A 174 1.41 12.03 31.23
C LYS A 174 -0.10 12.20 31.02
N ASN A 175 -0.50 13.31 30.40
CA ASN A 175 -1.89 13.49 30.00
C ASN A 175 -2.20 12.62 28.77
N ALA A 176 -2.90 11.52 29.01
CA ALA A 176 -3.20 10.53 28.00
C ALA A 176 -4.15 11.07 26.91
N TRP A 177 -5.11 11.94 27.26
CA TRP A 177 -5.97 12.62 26.28
C TRP A 177 -5.17 13.50 25.32
N LYS A 178 -4.23 14.30 25.84
CA LYS A 178 -3.34 15.13 25.03
C LYS A 178 -2.50 14.29 24.07
N LYS A 179 -1.99 13.14 24.54
CA LYS A 179 -1.23 12.19 23.71
C LYS A 179 -2.10 11.60 22.58
N GLN A 180 -3.33 11.21 22.88
CA GLN A 180 -4.27 10.72 21.85
C GLN A 180 -4.57 11.78 20.79
N LEU A 181 -4.85 13.02 21.22
CA LEU A 181 -5.11 14.12 20.31
C LEU A 181 -3.91 14.38 19.40
N MET A 182 -2.70 14.38 19.96
CA MET A 182 -1.46 14.54 19.20
C MET A 182 -1.25 13.42 18.18
N LEU A 183 -1.49 12.16 18.54
CA LEU A 183 -1.36 11.02 17.63
C LEU A 183 -2.39 11.07 16.49
N ARG A 184 -3.65 11.40 16.81
CA ARG A 184 -4.72 11.58 15.80
C ARG A 184 -4.44 12.76 14.87
N ALA A 185 -3.90 13.86 15.41
CA ALA A 185 -3.48 15.01 14.60
C ALA A 185 -2.30 14.62 13.70
N GLY A 186 -1.31 13.90 14.23
CA GLY A 186 -0.15 13.39 13.49
C GLY A 186 -0.55 12.50 12.31
N ASP A 187 -1.46 11.53 12.52
CA ASP A 187 -2.02 10.69 11.45
C ASP A 187 -2.64 11.53 10.33
N LYS A 188 -3.52 12.48 10.68
CA LYS A 188 -4.18 13.36 9.69
C LYS A 188 -3.20 14.23 8.93
N VAL A 189 -2.22 14.82 9.62
CA VAL A 189 -1.16 15.63 9.01
C VAL A 189 -0.34 14.79 8.04
N LEU A 190 0.07 13.59 8.44
CA LEU A 190 0.86 12.70 7.60
C LEU A 190 0.10 12.31 6.32
N ARG A 191 -1.18 11.95 6.45
CA ARG A 191 -2.06 11.66 5.31
C ARG A 191 -2.23 12.87 4.37
N GLY A 192 -2.39 14.07 4.93
CA GLY A 192 -2.49 15.31 4.15
C GLY A 192 -1.20 15.65 3.41
N LEU A 193 -0.05 15.54 4.08
CA LEU A 193 1.26 15.76 3.48
C LEU A 193 1.55 14.75 2.36
N PHE A 194 1.34 13.46 2.60
CA PHE A 194 1.47 12.44 1.57
C PHE A 194 0.52 12.73 0.40
N GLY A 195 -0.77 12.96 0.67
CA GLY A 195 -1.77 13.20 -0.37
C GLY A 195 -1.44 14.43 -1.23
N SER A 196 -0.95 15.51 -0.63
CA SER A 196 -0.51 16.69 -1.37
C SER A 196 0.69 16.41 -2.27
N MET A 197 1.74 15.77 -1.75
CA MET A 197 2.94 15.42 -2.53
C MET A 197 2.64 14.42 -3.64
N ALA A 198 1.83 13.40 -3.35
CA ALA A 198 1.35 12.41 -4.30
C ALA A 198 0.60 13.07 -5.46
N ASN A 199 -0.34 13.98 -5.17
CA ASN A 199 -1.04 14.72 -6.23
C ASN A 199 -0.12 15.65 -7.03
N LEU A 200 0.88 16.28 -6.39
CA LEU A 200 1.84 17.15 -7.08
C LEU A 200 2.71 16.39 -8.10
N VAL A 201 3.16 15.18 -7.74
CA VAL A 201 3.98 14.33 -8.63
C VAL A 201 3.17 13.54 -9.65
N GLY A 202 1.83 13.52 -9.51
CA GLY A 202 0.92 12.90 -10.48
C GLY A 202 0.25 11.61 -10.02
N LEU A 203 0.48 11.17 -8.78
CA LEU A 203 -0.19 10.03 -8.16
C LEU A 203 -1.59 10.45 -7.67
N HIS A 204 -2.47 10.72 -8.62
CA HIS A 204 -3.82 11.20 -8.33
C HIS A 204 -4.71 10.10 -7.74
N GLY A 205 -5.54 10.49 -6.78
CA GLY A 205 -6.55 9.62 -6.18
C GLY A 205 -6.01 8.44 -5.35
N TYR A 206 -4.70 8.37 -5.09
CA TYR A 206 -4.15 7.35 -4.20
C TYR A 206 -4.57 7.62 -2.76
N LYS A 207 -5.19 6.62 -2.12
CA LYS A 207 -5.62 6.67 -0.73
C LYS A 207 -4.79 5.67 0.07
N LEU A 208 -4.06 6.18 1.07
CA LEU A 208 -3.42 5.33 2.06
C LEU A 208 -4.51 4.55 2.82
N PRO A 209 -4.31 3.25 3.08
CA PRO A 209 -5.30 2.45 3.79
C PRO A 209 -5.55 2.99 5.20
N ASP A 210 -6.73 2.69 5.72
CA ASP A 210 -7.07 2.96 7.11
C ASP A 210 -6.59 1.78 7.97
N ILE A 211 -5.66 2.05 8.88
CA ILE A 211 -5.11 1.02 9.75
C ILE A 211 -6.16 0.53 10.75
N GLN A 212 -7.08 1.40 11.19
CA GLN A 212 -8.17 0.99 12.05
C GLN A 212 -9.13 0.05 11.30
N GLU A 213 -9.43 0.35 10.05
CA GLU A 213 -10.23 -0.56 9.22
C GLU A 213 -9.55 -1.92 9.07
N LEU A 214 -8.23 -1.97 8.81
CA LEU A 214 -7.46 -3.22 8.74
C LEU A 214 -7.46 -3.99 10.07
N ALA A 215 -7.38 -3.28 11.19
CA ALA A 215 -7.50 -3.88 12.52
C ALA A 215 -8.91 -4.48 12.73
N ASP A 216 -9.96 -3.73 12.41
CA ASP A 216 -11.34 -4.20 12.57
C ASP A 216 -11.65 -5.42 11.69
N ILE A 217 -11.10 -5.46 10.46
CA ILE A 217 -11.23 -6.60 9.54
C ILE A 217 -10.54 -7.85 10.08
N SER A 218 -9.37 -7.69 10.69
CA SER A 218 -8.54 -8.80 11.18
C SER A 218 -8.93 -9.29 12.58
N GLU A 219 -9.70 -8.53 13.36
CA GLU A 219 -10.04 -8.81 14.77
C GLU A 219 -10.56 -10.24 15.00
N ALA A 220 -11.35 -10.77 14.07
CA ALA A 220 -11.92 -12.12 14.17
C ALA A 220 -10.90 -13.25 13.94
N HIS A 221 -9.80 -12.96 13.27
CA HIS A 221 -8.83 -13.95 12.78
C HIS A 221 -7.44 -13.77 13.37
N TYR A 222 -7.14 -12.62 13.96
CA TYR A 222 -5.81 -12.31 14.48
C TYR A 222 -5.90 -11.39 15.69
N ASN A 223 -5.31 -11.82 16.81
CA ASN A 223 -5.28 -10.99 18.02
C ASN A 223 -4.25 -9.86 17.87
N HIS A 224 -4.70 -8.61 17.99
CA HIS A 224 -3.84 -7.42 17.85
C HIS A 224 -2.79 -7.25 18.96
N ASP A 225 -2.88 -8.01 20.04
CA ASP A 225 -1.86 -8.02 21.10
C ASP A 225 -0.72 -9.00 20.82
N LEU A 226 -0.82 -9.82 19.77
CA LEU A 226 0.33 -10.54 19.20
C LEU A 226 1.20 -9.53 18.46
N ARG A 227 2.18 -8.99 19.19
CA ARG A 227 3.10 -7.95 18.70
C ARG A 227 4.30 -8.57 17.99
N GLY A 228 4.84 -7.81 17.04
CA GLY A 228 6.03 -8.15 16.28
C GLY A 228 5.76 -8.07 14.78
N GLY A 229 6.53 -7.25 14.07
CA GLY A 229 6.33 -7.00 12.64
C GLY A 229 4.98 -6.37 12.31
N GLU A 230 4.46 -6.69 11.13
CA GLU A 230 3.21 -6.17 10.58
C GLU A 230 1.99 -7.06 10.84
N ALA A 231 2.17 -8.22 11.48
CA ALA A 231 1.16 -9.12 12.06
C ALA A 231 -0.27 -9.03 11.46
N PHE A 232 -1.20 -8.34 12.14
CA PHE A 232 -2.61 -8.27 11.70
C PHE A 232 -2.81 -7.51 10.39
N LEU A 233 -1.86 -6.66 9.97
CA LEU A 233 -1.95 -5.95 8.69
C LEU A 233 -1.93 -6.93 7.53
N GLU A 234 -1.17 -8.03 7.62
CA GLU A 234 -1.14 -9.04 6.58
C GLU A 234 -2.52 -9.70 6.40
N VAL A 235 -3.10 -10.19 7.51
CA VAL A 235 -4.43 -10.79 7.54
C VAL A 235 -5.49 -9.80 7.08
N GLY A 236 -5.51 -8.61 7.67
CA GLY A 236 -6.47 -7.56 7.35
C GLY A 236 -6.38 -7.12 5.89
N LYS A 237 -5.17 -7.05 5.34
CA LYS A 237 -4.97 -6.68 3.93
C LYS A 237 -5.32 -7.77 2.96
N LEU A 238 -5.00 -9.03 3.25
CA LEU A 238 -5.44 -10.13 2.40
C LEU A 238 -6.96 -10.15 2.29
N ILE A 239 -7.63 -10.06 3.44
CA ILE A 239 -9.09 -10.01 3.51
C ILE A 239 -9.62 -8.75 2.80
N MET A 240 -8.98 -7.59 2.98
CA MET A 240 -9.27 -6.34 2.25
C MET A 240 -9.15 -6.52 0.73
N ASN A 241 -8.08 -7.18 0.32
CA ASN A 241 -7.70 -7.38 -1.07
C ASN A 241 -8.69 -8.28 -1.80
N ALA A 242 -9.08 -9.39 -1.17
CA ALA A 242 -10.07 -10.31 -1.71
C ALA A 242 -11.42 -9.62 -1.84
N ALA A 243 -11.97 -9.11 -0.73
CA ALA A 243 -13.36 -8.68 -0.72
C ALA A 243 -13.63 -7.31 -1.37
N LYS A 244 -12.60 -6.46 -1.55
CA LYS A 244 -12.70 -5.23 -2.35
C LYS A 244 -12.08 -5.37 -3.75
N ALA A 245 -11.72 -6.58 -4.16
CA ALA A 245 -11.04 -6.87 -5.43
C ALA A 245 -9.87 -5.92 -5.70
N LYS A 246 -8.96 -5.75 -4.74
CA LYS A 246 -7.82 -4.83 -4.89
C LYS A 246 -6.71 -5.41 -5.77
N VAL A 247 -6.45 -6.70 -5.61
CA VAL A 247 -5.40 -7.43 -6.33
C VAL A 247 -5.89 -8.82 -6.70
N ASN A 248 -5.26 -9.42 -7.71
CA ASN A 248 -5.57 -10.78 -8.15
C ASN A 248 -4.80 -11.82 -7.32
N MET A 249 -3.66 -11.44 -6.74
CA MET A 249 -2.82 -12.30 -5.91
C MET A 249 -2.12 -11.49 -4.81
N THR A 250 -1.88 -12.12 -3.67
CA THR A 250 -1.11 -11.58 -2.55
C THR A 250 0.06 -12.51 -2.28
N VAL A 251 1.27 -11.98 -2.41
CA VAL A 251 2.52 -12.64 -2.03
C VAL A 251 2.94 -12.07 -0.69
N SER A 252 3.14 -12.92 0.30
CA SER A 252 3.73 -12.50 1.56
C SER A 252 5.19 -12.94 1.65
N ILE A 253 6.10 -11.99 1.83
CA ILE A 253 7.54 -12.21 1.94
C ILE A 253 7.97 -12.03 3.39
N LYS A 254 8.53 -13.07 3.98
CA LYS A 254 8.84 -13.14 5.41
C LYS A 254 10.25 -13.69 5.58
N PRO A 255 11.18 -12.96 6.22
CA PRO A 255 12.49 -13.48 6.53
C PRO A 255 12.56 -13.99 7.98
N PHE A 256 13.54 -14.86 8.25
CA PHE A 256 13.99 -15.29 9.58
C PHE A 256 12.93 -15.98 10.45
N GLY A 257 11.94 -16.65 9.86
CA GLY A 257 10.91 -17.35 10.63
C GLY A 257 10.12 -16.42 11.54
N CYS A 258 9.76 -15.24 11.02
CA CYS A 258 9.02 -14.20 11.74
C CYS A 258 7.72 -14.78 12.35
N MET A 259 7.75 -15.17 13.63
CA MET A 259 6.69 -15.94 14.28
C MET A 259 5.28 -15.32 14.19
N PRO A 260 5.08 -14.00 14.37
CA PRO A 260 3.76 -13.38 14.18
C PRO A 260 3.23 -13.52 12.75
N SER A 261 4.11 -13.63 11.77
CA SER A 261 3.75 -13.75 10.35
C SER A 261 3.76 -15.21 9.88
N SER A 262 4.90 -15.90 9.90
CA SER A 262 5.06 -17.28 9.40
C SER A 262 4.38 -18.32 10.29
N GLY A 263 4.21 -18.05 11.59
CA GLY A 263 3.52 -18.95 12.52
C GLY A 263 2.03 -18.67 12.61
N VAL A 264 1.68 -17.42 12.95
CA VAL A 264 0.28 -17.07 13.25
C VAL A 264 -0.50 -16.67 11.99
N SER A 265 0.02 -15.74 11.19
CA SER A 265 -0.71 -15.24 10.01
C SER A 265 -0.87 -16.32 8.94
N ASP A 266 0.14 -17.16 8.71
CA ASP A 266 0.01 -18.31 7.81
C ASP A 266 -0.93 -19.39 8.36
N GLY A 267 -0.92 -19.61 9.68
CA GLY A 267 -1.78 -20.58 10.35
C GLY A 267 -3.28 -20.28 10.18
N VAL A 268 -3.67 -19.00 10.05
CA VAL A 268 -5.07 -18.59 9.90
C VAL A 268 -5.55 -18.56 8.45
N GLN A 269 -4.67 -18.82 7.47
CA GLN A 269 -4.99 -18.73 6.05
C GLN A 269 -6.07 -19.71 5.62
N GLY A 270 -6.12 -20.91 6.22
CA GLY A 270 -7.17 -21.89 5.93
C GLY A 270 -8.58 -21.35 6.23
N ALA A 271 -8.74 -20.57 7.30
CA ALA A 271 -10.00 -19.92 7.63
C ALA A 271 -10.32 -18.76 6.67
N ILE A 272 -9.30 -18.05 6.19
CA ILE A 272 -9.48 -16.93 5.25
C ILE A 272 -9.87 -17.46 3.87
N THR A 273 -9.22 -18.52 3.38
CA THR A 273 -9.52 -19.11 2.07
C THR A 273 -10.87 -19.84 2.05
N GLU A 274 -11.38 -20.31 3.20
CA GLU A 274 -12.77 -20.78 3.31
C GLU A 274 -13.78 -19.63 3.09
N LEU A 275 -13.48 -18.43 3.62
CA LEU A 275 -14.33 -17.25 3.47
C LEU A 275 -14.18 -16.57 2.11
N TYR A 276 -12.99 -16.66 1.51
CA TYR A 276 -12.63 -16.06 0.23
C TYR A 276 -11.91 -17.09 -0.66
N PRO A 277 -12.63 -18.08 -1.22
CA PRO A 277 -12.03 -19.15 -2.03
C PRO A 277 -11.29 -18.66 -3.27
N GLU A 278 -11.65 -17.48 -3.76
CA GLU A 278 -11.00 -16.83 -4.89
C GLU A 278 -9.66 -16.17 -4.54
N ALA A 279 -9.38 -15.93 -3.26
CA ALA A 279 -8.16 -15.25 -2.82
C ALA A 279 -6.93 -16.12 -3.06
N ILE A 280 -5.97 -15.60 -3.83
CA ILE A 280 -4.67 -16.25 -4.04
C ILE A 280 -3.69 -15.66 -3.03
N PHE A 281 -3.30 -16.45 -2.03
CA PHE A 281 -2.28 -16.10 -1.04
C PHE A 281 -1.08 -17.04 -1.17
N LEU A 282 0.13 -16.48 -1.26
CA LEU A 282 1.38 -17.22 -1.35
C LEU A 282 2.36 -16.74 -0.28
N PRO A 283 2.62 -17.54 0.77
CA PRO A 283 3.67 -17.25 1.74
C PRO A 283 5.04 -17.70 1.22
N ILE A 284 6.05 -16.84 1.38
CA ILE A 284 7.45 -17.08 0.99
C ILE A 284 8.32 -16.79 2.21
N GLU A 285 9.09 -17.79 2.63
CA GLU A 285 10.04 -17.65 3.73
C GLU A 285 11.47 -17.51 3.15
N THR A 286 12.02 -16.30 3.12
CA THR A 286 13.27 -16.02 2.38
C THR A 286 14.53 -16.57 3.04
N THR A 287 14.43 -17.07 4.29
CA THR A 287 15.51 -17.84 4.92
C THR A 287 15.34 -19.35 4.86
N GLY A 288 14.14 -19.83 4.55
CA GLY A 288 13.82 -21.26 4.52
C GLY A 288 13.71 -21.83 3.11
N ASP A 289 13.23 -21.03 2.15
CA ASP A 289 13.03 -21.45 0.77
C ASP A 289 14.28 -21.20 -0.09
N GLY A 290 14.62 -22.12 -1.00
CA GLY A 290 15.61 -21.87 -2.04
C GLY A 290 15.07 -20.96 -3.13
N ALA A 291 15.88 -20.03 -3.67
CA ALA A 291 15.44 -19.06 -4.68
C ALA A 291 14.69 -19.68 -5.87
N VAL A 292 15.19 -20.81 -6.39
CA VAL A 292 14.55 -21.53 -7.51
C VAL A 292 13.15 -22.04 -7.15
N ASN A 293 12.98 -22.55 -5.93
CA ASN A 293 11.67 -23.00 -5.42
C ASN A 293 10.71 -21.82 -5.28
N VAL A 294 11.21 -20.69 -4.79
CA VAL A 294 10.43 -19.45 -4.67
C VAL A 294 9.91 -18.99 -6.03
N TYR A 295 10.78 -18.81 -7.01
CA TYR A 295 10.38 -18.36 -8.34
C TYR A 295 9.36 -19.29 -8.99
N SER A 296 9.56 -20.61 -8.89
CA SER A 296 8.65 -21.62 -9.44
C SER A 296 7.25 -21.55 -8.82
N ARG A 297 7.17 -21.44 -7.48
CA ARG A 297 5.89 -21.31 -6.75
C ARG A 297 5.17 -20.01 -7.10
N VAL A 298 5.91 -18.91 -7.22
CA VAL A 298 5.38 -17.60 -7.62
C VAL A 298 4.82 -17.66 -9.03
N GLN A 299 5.55 -18.22 -10.00
CA GLN A 299 5.07 -18.36 -11.39
C GLN A 299 3.77 -19.17 -11.47
N MET A 300 3.68 -20.28 -10.74
CA MET A 300 2.47 -21.10 -10.69
C MET A 300 1.25 -20.30 -10.19
N MET A 301 1.41 -19.55 -9.09
CA MET A 301 0.31 -18.74 -8.56
C MET A 301 0.00 -17.53 -9.44
N LEU A 302 1.02 -16.93 -10.05
CA LEU A 302 0.88 -15.83 -10.98
C LEU A 302 0.11 -16.26 -12.24
N PHE A 303 0.29 -17.49 -12.72
CA PHE A 303 -0.52 -18.04 -13.82
C PHE A 303 -2.02 -18.04 -13.48
N LYS A 304 -2.40 -18.46 -12.26
CA LYS A 304 -3.78 -18.36 -11.78
C LYS A 304 -4.25 -16.91 -11.70
N ALA A 305 -3.39 -16.00 -11.24
CA ALA A 305 -3.69 -14.57 -11.18
C ALA A 305 -3.91 -13.95 -12.58
N LYS A 306 -3.12 -14.35 -13.59
CA LYS A 306 -3.29 -13.94 -15.00
C LYS A 306 -4.66 -14.38 -15.53
N GLN A 307 -5.06 -15.63 -15.28
CA GLN A 307 -6.39 -16.12 -15.66
C GLN A 307 -7.51 -15.33 -14.99
N ARG A 308 -7.37 -15.02 -13.69
CA ARG A 308 -8.34 -14.21 -12.96
C ARG A 308 -8.46 -12.80 -13.55
N ALA A 309 -7.33 -12.16 -13.85
CA ALA A 309 -7.30 -10.84 -14.46
C ALA A 309 -8.00 -10.84 -15.84
N GLN A 310 -7.81 -11.89 -16.64
CA GLN A 310 -8.52 -12.03 -17.92
C GLN A 310 -10.02 -12.20 -17.74
N ARG A 311 -10.46 -13.04 -16.80
CA ARG A 311 -11.89 -13.18 -16.49
C ARG A 311 -12.53 -11.86 -16.07
N GLU A 312 -11.85 -11.05 -15.26
CA GLU A 312 -12.35 -9.72 -14.87
C GLU A 312 -12.54 -8.78 -16.09
N VAL A 313 -11.65 -8.88 -17.08
CA VAL A 313 -11.78 -8.13 -18.34
C VAL A 313 -12.96 -8.64 -19.16
N ASP A 314 -13.09 -9.96 -19.31
CA ASP A 314 -14.17 -10.58 -20.07
C ASP A 314 -15.54 -10.26 -19.44
N GLU A 315 -15.67 -10.36 -18.11
CA GLU A 315 -16.87 -9.97 -17.37
C GLU A 315 -17.23 -8.49 -17.56
N ALA A 316 -16.22 -7.60 -17.62
CA ALA A 316 -16.43 -6.19 -17.86
C ALA A 316 -16.87 -5.91 -19.31
N LEU A 317 -16.33 -6.63 -20.30
CA LEU A 317 -16.74 -6.53 -21.70
C LEU A 317 -18.17 -7.03 -21.91
N ASP A 318 -18.47 -8.24 -21.42
CA ASP A 318 -19.79 -8.87 -21.50
C ASP A 318 -20.86 -8.04 -20.82
N ALA A 319 -20.53 -7.42 -19.68
CA ALA A 319 -21.46 -6.56 -18.96
C ALA A 319 -22.01 -5.40 -19.80
N TYR A 320 -21.25 -4.90 -20.78
CA TYR A 320 -21.66 -3.81 -21.65
C TYR A 320 -21.86 -4.26 -23.12
N GLY A 321 -21.68 -5.54 -23.42
CA GLY A 321 -21.76 -6.09 -24.79
C GLY A 321 -20.76 -5.47 -25.75
N MET A 322 -19.54 -5.18 -25.27
CA MET A 322 -18.49 -4.52 -26.05
C MET A 322 -17.37 -5.50 -26.42
N THR A 323 -16.62 -5.21 -27.48
CA THR A 323 -15.36 -5.91 -27.79
C THR A 323 -14.13 -5.10 -27.35
N MET A 324 -12.98 -5.77 -27.22
CA MET A 324 -11.74 -5.08 -26.85
C MET A 324 -11.28 -4.09 -27.94
N GLU A 325 -11.58 -4.36 -29.21
CA GLU A 325 -11.31 -3.44 -30.33
C GLU A 325 -12.11 -2.15 -30.18
N GLU A 326 -13.39 -2.25 -29.78
CA GLU A 326 -14.25 -1.09 -29.56
C GLU A 326 -13.81 -0.25 -28.36
N VAL A 327 -13.27 -0.90 -27.32
CA VAL A 327 -12.66 -0.22 -26.16
C VAL A 327 -11.38 0.49 -26.60
N THR A 328 -10.52 -0.20 -27.34
CA THR A 328 -9.24 0.35 -27.86
C THR A 328 -9.49 1.58 -28.73
N ALA A 329 -10.43 1.50 -29.67
CA ALA A 329 -10.80 2.61 -30.54
C ALA A 329 -11.38 3.80 -29.76
N PHE A 330 -12.09 3.55 -28.65
CA PHE A 330 -12.61 4.62 -27.79
C PHE A 330 -11.50 5.28 -26.98
N VAL A 331 -10.62 4.49 -26.37
CA VAL A 331 -9.49 4.98 -25.59
C VAL A 331 -8.57 5.85 -26.44
N GLN A 332 -8.28 5.45 -27.69
CA GLN A 332 -7.52 6.24 -28.66
C GLN A 332 -8.16 7.60 -28.98
N LYS A 333 -9.50 7.70 -28.97
CA LYS A 333 -10.23 8.96 -29.22
C LYS A 333 -10.29 9.89 -28.03
N VAL A 334 -10.04 9.42 -26.81
CA VAL A 334 -10.15 10.21 -25.58
C VAL A 334 -8.77 10.40 -24.94
N PRO A 335 -8.10 11.56 -25.16
CA PRO A 335 -6.74 11.79 -24.69
C PRO A 335 -6.54 11.60 -23.18
N LEU A 336 -7.58 11.87 -22.38
CA LEU A 336 -7.52 11.70 -20.92
C LEU A 336 -7.34 10.22 -20.52
N LEU A 337 -7.96 9.27 -21.23
CA LEU A 337 -7.86 7.84 -20.93
C LEU A 337 -6.49 7.26 -21.27
N ASN A 338 -5.82 7.85 -22.27
CA ASN A 338 -4.44 7.52 -22.65
C ASN A 338 -3.38 8.27 -21.85
N HIS A 339 -3.78 9.22 -20.99
CA HIS A 339 -2.81 9.98 -20.23
C HIS A 339 -2.07 9.06 -19.23
N PRO A 340 -0.72 9.02 -19.20
CA PRO A 340 0.01 8.02 -18.40
C PRO A 340 -0.30 8.05 -16.90
N LEU A 341 -0.56 9.25 -16.37
CA LEU A 341 -0.90 9.48 -14.96
C LEU A 341 -2.40 9.35 -14.64
N PHE A 342 -3.24 9.06 -15.64
CA PHE A 342 -4.64 8.78 -15.42
C PHE A 342 -4.81 7.35 -14.91
N LYS A 343 -5.70 7.17 -13.94
CA LYS A 343 -6.11 5.86 -13.43
C LYS A 343 -7.64 5.81 -13.40
N ALA A 344 -8.21 4.79 -14.04
CA ALA A 344 -9.64 4.55 -14.02
C ALA A 344 -10.13 4.29 -12.58
N PRO A 345 -11.40 4.65 -12.26
CA PRO A 345 -11.98 4.37 -10.95
C PRO A 345 -11.98 2.86 -10.63
N HIS A 346 -11.57 2.53 -9.40
CA HIS A 346 -11.47 1.16 -8.91
C HIS A 346 -12.81 0.42 -8.91
N ARG A 347 -12.85 -0.73 -9.58
CA ARG A 347 -13.98 -1.67 -9.66
C ARG A 347 -13.52 -3.11 -9.61
N TRP A 348 -12.41 -3.38 -10.27
CA TRP A 348 -11.78 -4.66 -10.47
C TRP A 348 -10.35 -4.63 -9.94
N ALA A 349 -9.70 -5.79 -9.85
CA ALA A 349 -8.31 -5.85 -9.44
C ALA A 349 -7.38 -5.49 -10.62
N SER A 350 -7.71 -5.92 -11.84
CA SER A 350 -6.97 -5.54 -13.04
C SER A 350 -7.23 -4.09 -13.45
N THR A 351 -6.16 -3.34 -13.72
CA THR A 351 -6.24 -1.96 -14.23
C THR A 351 -6.86 -1.91 -15.63
N THR A 352 -6.70 -2.96 -16.43
CA THR A 352 -7.35 -3.09 -17.73
C THR A 352 -8.86 -3.23 -17.58
N ALA A 353 -9.33 -4.08 -16.67
CA ALA A 353 -10.77 -4.25 -16.39
C ALA A 353 -11.41 -2.97 -15.85
N ASP A 354 -10.73 -2.22 -14.98
CA ASP A 354 -11.17 -0.88 -14.55
C ASP A 354 -11.34 0.09 -15.73
N THR A 355 -10.43 0.03 -16.70
CA THR A 355 -10.46 0.89 -17.89
C THR A 355 -11.62 0.50 -18.81
N VAL A 356 -11.86 -0.81 -19.02
CA VAL A 356 -13.01 -1.33 -19.76
C VAL A 356 -14.33 -0.90 -19.11
N GLU A 357 -14.46 -1.05 -17.79
CA GLU A 357 -15.67 -0.67 -17.04
C GLU A 357 -15.94 0.84 -17.12
N LEU A 358 -14.89 1.67 -17.11
CA LEU A 358 -15.02 3.11 -17.32
C LEU A 358 -15.51 3.44 -18.73
N VAL A 359 -14.93 2.83 -19.76
CA VAL A 359 -15.35 3.02 -21.16
C VAL A 359 -16.81 2.57 -21.35
N GLY A 360 -17.18 1.43 -20.79
CA GLY A 360 -18.55 0.92 -20.79
C GLY A 360 -19.52 1.88 -20.11
N THR A 361 -19.13 2.44 -18.95
CA THR A 361 -19.92 3.46 -18.24
C THR A 361 -20.11 4.72 -19.09
N LEU A 362 -19.10 5.15 -19.84
CA LEU A 362 -19.17 6.34 -20.70
C LEU A 362 -20.04 6.11 -21.95
N LYS A 363 -19.97 4.92 -22.56
CA LYS A 363 -20.80 4.55 -23.72
C LYS A 363 -22.25 4.24 -23.35
N HIS A 364 -22.47 3.63 -22.17
CA HIS A 364 -23.79 3.17 -21.70
C HIS A 364 -24.11 3.77 -20.31
N PRO A 365 -24.40 5.08 -20.21
CA PRO A 365 -24.48 5.79 -18.93
C PRO A 365 -25.57 5.26 -17.99
N LEU A 366 -26.72 4.84 -18.52
CA LEU A 366 -27.81 4.26 -17.70
C LEU A 366 -27.39 2.93 -17.05
N GLN A 367 -26.69 2.08 -17.81
CA GLN A 367 -26.21 0.80 -17.31
C GLN A 367 -25.04 0.99 -16.33
N GLY A 368 -24.13 1.91 -16.64
CA GLY A 368 -23.04 2.29 -15.75
C GLY A 368 -23.54 2.85 -14.41
N ALA A 369 -24.58 3.70 -14.42
CA ALA A 369 -25.20 4.20 -13.20
C ALA A 369 -25.83 3.07 -12.35
N LYS A 370 -26.53 2.12 -12.98
CA LYS A 370 -27.08 0.93 -12.30
C LYS A 370 -25.97 0.09 -11.65
N ARG A 371 -24.90 -0.20 -12.38
CA ARG A 371 -23.75 -0.95 -11.86
C ARG A 371 -23.03 -0.20 -10.75
N TRP A 372 -22.94 1.13 -10.87
CA TRP A 372 -22.37 1.97 -9.82
C TRP A 372 -23.17 1.91 -8.52
N LEU A 373 -24.49 2.02 -8.61
CA LEU A 373 -25.37 1.87 -7.45
C LEU A 373 -25.30 0.46 -6.85
N ALA A 374 -25.27 -0.58 -7.69
CA ALA A 374 -25.16 -1.97 -7.22
C ALA A 374 -23.87 -2.21 -6.43
N HIS A 375 -22.74 -1.70 -6.92
CA HIS A 375 -21.47 -1.80 -6.23
C HIS A 375 -21.42 -0.94 -4.95
N ALA A 376 -21.95 0.28 -4.97
CA ALA A 376 -22.00 1.14 -3.78
C ALA A 376 -22.87 0.55 -2.66
N ARG A 377 -23.86 -0.28 -3.03
CA ARG A 377 -24.73 -1.02 -2.10
C ARG A 377 -24.16 -2.36 -1.65
N ARG A 378 -23.04 -2.84 -2.22
CA ARG A 378 -22.42 -4.09 -1.74
C ARG A 378 -22.02 -3.87 -0.27
N PRO A 379 -22.53 -4.69 0.67
CA PRO A 379 -22.13 -4.57 2.06
C PRO A 379 -20.61 -4.74 2.15
N THR A 380 -19.96 -3.96 3.02
CA THR A 380 -18.56 -4.21 3.33
C THR A 380 -18.46 -5.62 3.90
N PRO A 381 -17.76 -6.57 3.24
CA PRO A 381 -17.88 -8.01 3.54
C PRO A 381 -17.51 -8.37 4.99
N TYR A 382 -16.82 -7.47 5.68
CA TYR A 382 -16.29 -7.64 7.03
C TYR A 382 -17.28 -7.26 8.14
N ARG A 383 -18.34 -6.48 7.83
CA ARG A 383 -19.38 -6.15 8.82
C ARG A 383 -20.18 -7.38 9.23
N ASP A 384 -20.42 -8.30 8.30
CA ASP A 384 -21.11 -9.56 8.57
C ASP A 384 -20.23 -10.56 9.32
N ALA A 385 -18.91 -10.55 9.13
CA ALA A 385 -17.99 -11.38 9.92
C ALA A 385 -18.07 -11.04 11.41
N ARG A 386 -18.18 -9.75 11.76
CA ARG A 386 -18.37 -9.31 13.16
C ARG A 386 -19.70 -9.80 13.75
N ALA A 387 -20.77 -9.80 12.96
CA ALA A 387 -22.08 -10.32 13.36
C ALA A 387 -22.07 -11.86 13.50
N LYS A 388 -21.43 -12.57 12.56
CA LYS A 388 -21.30 -14.03 12.55
C LYS A 388 -20.38 -14.55 13.66
N VAL A 389 -19.30 -13.83 13.98
CA VAL A 389 -18.39 -14.17 15.08
C VAL A 389 -19.04 -13.86 16.44
N LYS A 390 -19.76 -12.74 16.58
CA LYS A 390 -20.60 -12.49 17.77
C LYS A 390 -21.69 -13.55 17.95
N ALA A 391 -22.35 -13.97 16.87
CA ALA A 391 -23.37 -15.01 16.92
C ALA A 391 -22.76 -16.37 17.33
N ARG A 392 -21.60 -16.75 16.78
CA ARG A 392 -20.89 -17.99 17.15
C ARG A 392 -20.35 -18.00 18.58
N THR A 393 -19.87 -16.86 19.08
CA THR A 393 -19.39 -16.73 20.47
C THR A 393 -20.54 -16.69 21.49
N ALA A 394 -21.70 -16.15 21.11
CA ALA A 394 -22.91 -16.20 21.94
C ALA A 394 -23.50 -17.62 22.05
N THR A 395 -23.37 -18.45 21.01
CA THR A 395 -23.79 -19.87 21.06
C THR A 395 -22.78 -20.81 21.70
N ALA A 396 -21.54 -20.36 21.95
CA ALA A 396 -20.52 -21.15 22.66
C ALA A 396 -20.50 -20.85 24.17
N THR A 397 -21.25 -19.85 24.62
CA THR A 397 -21.38 -19.41 26.02
C THR A 397 -22.79 -19.63 26.59
N ALA A 398 -23.68 -20.25 25.81
CA ALA A 398 -24.98 -20.78 26.21
C ALA A 398 -24.95 -22.30 26.06
#